data_AF-A0A7X9CSA3-F1
#
_entry.id   AF-A0A7X9CSA3-F1
#
_cell.length_a   1.000
_cell.length_b   1.000
_cell.length_c   1.000
_cell.angle_alpha   90.00
_cell.angle_beta   90.00
_cell.angle_gamma   90.00
#
_symmetry.space_group_name_H-M   'P 1'
#
loop_
_entity.id
_entity.type
_entity.pdbx_description
1 polymer ?
#
loop_
_entity_poly.entity_id
_entity_poly.type
_entity_poly.pdbx_seq_one_letter_code
_entity_poly.pdbx_strand_id
1 'polypeptide(L)'
;MKGLILKDIEYLKKEWILILAAIVIFSLINIFIGLGISGTQFVFSFVFAVLVNSSFSKDEINNWNEYALTMPISRKDIIKSKYIFSFIAFIIAIFIGTLVGALTNIMAQYGLTREHIAISSLGFSYILLGFIGALTIYTLIVFVNFPISFKEGHAKGKQLTYLAYFVFFILYSMIQKIFKLNLIENILKMPLVISLVFLIFSSLVILGSYFLSIKYFIKKEF
;
A
#
# COMPACT_ATOMS: atom_id res chain seq x y z
N MET A 1 2.62 -9.90 -21.85
CA MET A 1 2.67 -9.50 -20.41
C MET A 1 3.92 -8.70 -20.03
N LYS A 2 5.15 -9.13 -20.37
CA LYS A 2 6.39 -8.40 -19.99
C LYS A 2 6.37 -6.91 -20.37
N GLY A 3 5.93 -6.58 -21.59
CA GLY A 3 5.83 -5.19 -22.05
C GLY A 3 4.92 -4.29 -21.20
N LEU A 4 3.81 -4.84 -20.67
CA LEU A 4 2.89 -4.08 -19.81
C LEU A 4 3.54 -3.69 -18.49
N ILE A 5 4.31 -4.62 -17.90
CA ILE A 5 5.05 -4.37 -16.65
C ILE A 5 6.21 -3.40 -16.91
N LEU A 6 6.93 -3.57 -18.02
CA LEU A 6 8.04 -2.68 -18.39
C LEU A 6 7.56 -1.23 -18.56
N LYS A 7 6.39 -1.01 -19.16
CA LYS A 7 5.78 0.32 -19.25
C LYS A 7 5.58 0.96 -17.87
N ASP A 8 5.03 0.22 -16.91
CA ASP A 8 4.82 0.74 -15.56
C ASP A 8 6.14 1.04 -14.85
N ILE A 9 7.18 0.22 -15.08
CA ILE A 9 8.54 0.49 -14.60
C ILE A 9 9.11 1.75 -15.26
N GLU A 10 8.87 1.99 -16.55
CA GLU A 10 9.31 3.21 -17.23
C GLU A 10 8.64 4.46 -16.67
N TYR A 11 7.37 4.39 -16.29
CA TYR A 11 6.70 5.49 -15.58
C TYR A 11 7.36 5.80 -14.24
N LEU A 12 7.79 4.78 -13.50
CA LEU A 12 8.55 4.97 -12.26
C LEU A 12 9.94 5.52 -12.53
N LYS A 13 10.63 5.05 -13.57
CA LYS A 13 11.94 5.56 -13.96
C LYS A 13 11.90 7.05 -14.26
N LYS A 14 10.82 7.57 -14.88
CA LYS A 14 10.68 9.02 -15.11
C LYS A 14 10.52 9.82 -13.81
N GLU A 15 10.05 9.19 -12.73
CA GLU A 15 9.84 9.80 -11.41
C GLU A 15 10.93 9.43 -10.40
N TRP A 16 12.07 8.88 -10.84
CA TRP A 16 13.11 8.36 -9.95
C TRP A 16 13.64 9.40 -8.95
N ILE A 17 13.73 10.67 -9.35
CA ILE A 17 14.15 11.78 -8.46
C ILE A 17 13.14 11.98 -7.33
N LEU A 18 11.84 11.95 -7.65
CA LEU A 18 10.77 12.08 -6.64
C LEU A 18 10.75 10.88 -5.70
N ILE A 19 10.97 9.68 -6.24
CA ILE A 19 11.05 8.44 -5.45
C ILE A 19 12.24 8.51 -4.48
N LEU A 20 13.43 8.91 -4.97
CA LEU A 20 14.62 9.08 -4.13
C LEU A 20 14.42 10.18 -3.09
N ALA A 21 13.86 11.33 -3.48
CA ALA A 21 13.56 12.41 -2.55
C ALA A 21 12.61 11.94 -1.43
N ALA A 22 11.56 11.19 -1.78
CA ALA A 22 10.66 10.60 -0.79
C ALA A 22 11.41 9.64 0.14
N ILE A 23 12.23 8.73 -0.40
CA ILE A 23 13.04 7.80 0.42
C ILE A 23 13.93 8.57 1.40
N VAL A 24 14.66 9.58 0.94
CA VAL A 24 15.56 10.38 1.78
C VAL A 24 14.78 11.12 2.85
N ILE A 25 13.72 11.84 2.48
CA ILE A 25 12.91 12.63 3.42
C ILE A 25 12.30 11.74 4.49
N PHE A 26 11.65 10.63 4.12
CA PHE A 26 11.04 9.73 5.08
C PHE A 26 12.06 9.00 5.95
N SER A 27 13.26 8.72 5.43
CA SER A 27 14.36 8.17 6.23
C SER A 27 14.86 9.18 7.26
N LEU A 28 15.03 10.44 6.89
CA LEU A 28 15.42 11.51 7.82
C LEU A 28 14.35 11.71 8.91
N ILE A 29 13.08 11.79 8.51
CA ILE A 29 11.96 11.85 9.46
C ILE A 29 12.03 10.68 10.43
N ASN A 30 12.35 9.48 9.94
CA ASN A 30 12.50 8.30 10.78
C ASN A 30 13.59 8.46 11.84
N ILE A 31 14.76 8.97 11.44
CA ILE A 31 15.90 9.22 12.33
C ILE A 31 15.52 10.19 13.46
N PHE A 32 14.74 11.24 13.15
CA PHE A 32 14.34 12.24 14.15
C PHE A 32 13.18 11.80 15.04
N ILE A 33 12.20 11.08 14.49
CA ILE A 33 10.98 10.66 15.21
C ILE A 33 11.17 9.32 15.93
N GLY A 34 12.02 8.43 15.43
CA GLY A 34 12.22 7.09 15.97
C GLY A 34 11.00 6.19 15.75
N LEU A 35 10.58 6.02 14.48
CA LEU A 35 9.39 5.21 14.15
C LEU A 35 9.61 3.70 14.33
N GLY A 36 10.87 3.25 14.39
CA GLY A 36 11.25 1.84 14.43
C GLY A 36 10.88 1.08 13.13
N ILE A 37 11.33 -0.18 13.01
CA ILE A 37 11.15 -0.98 11.79
C ILE A 37 9.68 -1.11 11.36
N SER A 38 8.75 -1.27 12.31
CA SER A 38 7.34 -1.43 11.96
C SER A 38 6.74 -0.16 11.35
N GLY A 39 7.07 1.00 11.93
CA GLY A 39 6.67 2.30 11.40
C GLY A 39 7.35 2.61 10.05
N THR A 40 8.63 2.24 9.88
CA THR A 40 9.34 2.43 8.61
C THR A 40 8.66 1.64 7.48
N GLN A 41 8.38 0.35 7.70
CA GLN A 41 7.71 -0.51 6.72
C GLN A 41 6.33 0.03 6.33
N PHE A 42 5.57 0.52 7.30
CA PHE A 42 4.27 1.15 7.07
C PHE A 42 4.38 2.37 6.15
N VAL A 43 5.30 3.30 6.46
CA VAL A 43 5.51 4.53 5.69
C VAL A 43 5.97 4.22 4.27
N PHE A 44 6.93 3.32 4.08
CA PHE A 44 7.39 2.97 2.73
C PHE A 44 6.30 2.26 1.93
N SER A 45 5.48 1.42 2.56
CA SER A 45 4.32 0.80 1.89
C SER A 45 3.32 1.85 1.44
N PHE A 46 3.07 2.88 2.25
CA PHE A 46 2.25 4.03 1.85
C PHE A 46 2.84 4.76 0.63
N VAL A 47 4.14 5.08 0.65
CA VAL A 47 4.83 5.76 -0.47
C VAL A 47 4.69 4.97 -1.77
N PHE A 48 4.98 3.67 -1.74
CA PHE A 48 4.87 2.82 -2.92
C PHE A 48 3.42 2.61 -3.36
N ALA A 49 2.45 2.61 -2.46
CA ALA A 49 1.04 2.59 -2.81
C ALA A 49 0.62 3.85 -3.60
N VAL A 50 1.16 5.02 -3.24
CA VAL A 50 0.95 6.27 -4.00
C VAL A 50 1.57 6.17 -5.40
N LEU A 51 2.78 5.60 -5.52
CA LEU A 51 3.44 5.40 -6.81
C LEU A 51 2.66 4.45 -7.74
N VAL A 52 2.10 3.37 -7.20
CA VAL A 52 1.26 2.48 -8.01
C VAL A 52 0.00 3.19 -8.48
N ASN A 53 -0.61 4.02 -7.64
CA ASN A 53 -1.74 4.84 -8.04
C ASN A 53 -1.35 5.91 -9.09
N SER A 54 -0.13 6.43 -9.11
CA SER A 54 0.31 7.38 -10.15
C SER A 54 0.41 6.73 -11.53
N SER A 55 0.79 5.44 -11.59
CA SER A 55 0.76 4.65 -12.82
C SER A 55 -0.66 4.54 -13.41
N PHE A 56 -1.69 4.35 -12.58
CA PHE A 56 -3.08 4.37 -13.05
C PHE A 56 -3.51 5.75 -13.55
N SER A 57 -3.05 6.84 -12.93
CA SER A 57 -3.34 8.21 -13.40
C SER A 57 -2.73 8.47 -14.77
N LYS A 58 -1.50 7.99 -15.00
CA LYS A 58 -0.84 8.12 -16.31
C LYS A 58 -1.54 7.30 -17.39
N ASP A 59 -2.06 6.13 -17.03
CA ASP A 59 -2.83 5.31 -17.98
C ASP A 59 -4.12 5.99 -18.41
N GLU A 60 -4.80 6.64 -17.48
CA GLU A 60 -6.02 7.41 -17.77
C GLU A 60 -5.71 8.67 -18.60
N ILE A 61 -4.70 9.46 -18.23
CA ILE A 61 -4.31 10.68 -18.96
C ILE A 61 -3.93 10.37 -20.41
N ASN A 62 -3.26 9.24 -20.64
CA ASN A 62 -2.76 8.86 -21.96
C ASN A 62 -3.73 7.96 -22.75
N ASN A 63 -4.94 7.70 -22.26
CA ASN A 63 -5.88 6.72 -22.84
C ASN A 63 -5.18 5.38 -23.19
N TRP A 64 -4.32 4.92 -22.28
CA TRP A 64 -3.49 3.74 -22.51
C TRP A 64 -4.35 2.48 -22.65
N ASN A 65 -5.46 2.39 -21.91
CA ASN A 65 -6.29 1.19 -21.92
C ASN A 65 -6.96 0.98 -23.28
N GLU A 66 -7.45 2.05 -23.91
CA GLU A 66 -8.03 2.06 -25.25
C GLU A 66 -6.99 1.61 -26.28
N TYR A 67 -5.80 2.22 -26.24
CA TYR A 67 -4.69 1.86 -27.13
C TYR A 67 -4.26 0.40 -26.95
N ALA A 68 -4.12 -0.04 -25.71
CA ALA A 68 -3.72 -1.40 -25.37
C ALA A 68 -4.70 -2.45 -25.92
N LEU A 69 -6.00 -2.14 -26.00
CA LEU A 69 -7.01 -3.03 -26.57
C LEU A 69 -6.96 -3.17 -28.09
N THR A 70 -6.22 -2.31 -28.79
CA THR A 70 -5.95 -2.48 -30.23
C THR A 70 -4.84 -3.49 -30.51
N MET A 71 -4.06 -3.85 -29.49
CA MET A 71 -3.01 -4.87 -29.58
C MET A 71 -3.58 -6.27 -29.36
N PRO A 72 -2.88 -7.36 -29.76
CA PRO A 72 -3.29 -8.74 -29.50
C PRO A 72 -3.05 -9.13 -28.03
N ILE A 73 -3.64 -8.39 -27.09
CA ILE A 73 -3.59 -8.63 -25.65
C ILE A 73 -5.00 -8.70 -25.09
N SER A 74 -5.21 -9.57 -24.09
CA SER A 74 -6.52 -9.68 -23.48
C SER A 74 -6.74 -8.62 -22.38
N ARG A 75 -7.99 -8.26 -22.14
CA ARG A 75 -8.41 -7.44 -20.99
C ARG A 75 -7.92 -8.00 -19.64
N LYS A 76 -7.87 -9.34 -19.53
CA LYS A 76 -7.35 -10.03 -18.34
C LYS A 76 -5.84 -9.82 -18.16
N ASP A 77 -5.08 -9.74 -19.25
CA ASP A 77 -3.63 -9.52 -19.19
C ASP A 77 -3.29 -8.13 -18.68
N ILE A 78 -4.08 -7.11 -19.06
CA ILE A 78 -3.93 -5.74 -18.56
C ILE A 78 -4.12 -5.71 -17.04
N ILE A 79 -5.22 -6.28 -16.55
CA ILE A 79 -5.49 -6.36 -15.10
C ILE A 79 -4.38 -7.15 -14.40
N LYS A 80 -4.06 -8.35 -14.88
CA LYS A 80 -3.04 -9.20 -14.27
C LYS A 80 -1.68 -8.50 -14.20
N SER A 81 -1.29 -7.74 -15.22
CA SER A 81 -0.06 -6.94 -15.18
C SER A 81 -0.07 -5.86 -14.09
N LYS A 82 -1.20 -5.19 -13.85
CA LYS A 82 -1.33 -4.19 -12.77
C LYS A 82 -1.20 -4.80 -11.40
N TYR A 83 -1.81 -5.96 -11.16
CA TYR A 83 -1.67 -6.67 -9.89
C TYR A 83 -0.23 -7.13 -9.66
N ILE A 84 0.42 -7.73 -10.68
CA ILE A 84 1.81 -8.16 -10.58
C ILE A 84 2.74 -6.97 -10.30
N PHE A 85 2.58 -5.86 -11.02
CA PHE A 85 3.34 -4.63 -10.79
C PHE A 85 3.16 -4.11 -9.35
N SER A 86 1.93 -4.15 -8.84
CA SER A 86 1.63 -3.73 -7.46
C SER A 86 2.28 -4.63 -6.42
N PHE A 87 2.26 -5.94 -6.63
CA PHE A 87 2.96 -6.88 -5.76
C PHE A 87 4.48 -6.65 -5.77
N ILE A 88 5.08 -6.40 -6.94
CA ILE A 88 6.50 -6.07 -7.04
C ILE A 88 6.79 -4.78 -6.26
N ALA A 89 5.97 -3.74 -6.45
CA ALA A 89 6.11 -2.48 -5.72
C ALA A 89 5.99 -2.66 -4.20
N PHE A 90 5.07 -3.52 -3.74
CA PHE A 90 4.90 -3.83 -2.32
C PHE A 90 6.12 -4.56 -1.73
N ILE A 91 6.68 -5.54 -2.44
CA ILE A 91 7.89 -6.26 -2.01
C ILE A 91 9.07 -5.30 -1.89
N ILE A 92 9.24 -4.40 -2.86
CA ILE A 92 10.29 -3.37 -2.82
C ILE A 92 10.06 -2.43 -1.63
N ALA A 93 8.82 -2.02 -1.37
CA ALA A 93 8.48 -1.16 -0.25
C ALA A 93 8.85 -1.77 1.11
N ILE A 94 8.51 -3.05 1.31
CA ILE A 94 8.88 -3.77 2.53
C ILE A 94 10.39 -3.89 2.63
N PHE A 95 11.06 -4.27 1.55
CA PHE A 95 12.51 -4.43 1.55
C PHE A 95 13.22 -3.14 1.95
N ILE A 96 12.89 -2.02 1.29
CA ILE A 96 13.43 -0.69 1.63
C ILE A 96 13.06 -0.29 3.06
N GLY A 97 11.80 -0.48 3.47
CA GLY A 97 11.35 -0.18 4.82
C GLY A 97 12.11 -0.97 5.88
N THR A 98 12.35 -2.27 5.67
CA THR A 98 13.17 -3.09 6.57
C THR A 98 14.62 -2.63 6.63
N LEU A 99 15.23 -2.31 5.49
CA LEU A 99 16.61 -1.82 5.45
C LEU A 99 16.76 -0.50 6.20
N VAL A 100 15.91 0.49 5.88
CA VAL A 100 15.95 1.80 6.54
C VAL A 100 15.68 1.66 8.04
N GLY A 101 14.69 0.86 8.42
CA GLY A 101 14.38 0.64 9.84
C GLY A 101 15.46 -0.10 10.61
N ALA A 102 16.14 -1.07 9.98
CA ALA A 102 17.27 -1.74 10.58
C ALA A 102 18.44 -0.77 10.78
N LEU A 103 18.72 0.09 9.79
CA LEU A 103 19.75 1.12 9.89
C LEU A 103 19.47 2.13 11.01
N THR A 104 18.23 2.62 11.14
CA THR A 104 17.87 3.56 12.22
C THR A 104 18.02 2.93 13.60
N ASN A 105 17.62 1.67 13.76
CA ASN A 105 17.82 0.91 14.99
C ASN A 105 19.31 0.73 15.32
N ILE A 106 20.16 0.45 14.33
CA ILE A 106 21.62 0.36 14.55
C ILE A 106 22.17 1.72 14.99
N MET A 107 21.78 2.81 14.33
CA MET A 107 22.20 4.17 14.69
C MET A 107 21.75 4.55 16.11
N ALA A 108 20.58 4.09 16.54
CA ALA A 108 20.07 4.28 17.89
C ALA A 108 20.96 3.64 18.96
N GLN A 109 21.56 2.47 18.68
CA GLN A 109 22.49 1.81 19.60
C GLN A 109 23.74 2.66 19.88
N TYR A 110 24.12 3.52 18.95
CA TYR A 110 25.24 4.45 19.10
C TYR A 110 24.83 5.84 19.62
N GLY A 111 23.58 6.01 20.06
CA GLY A 111 23.07 7.28 20.60
C GLY A 111 22.87 8.39 19.56
N LEU A 112 22.83 8.04 18.26
CA LEU A 112 22.72 9.00 17.16
C LEU A 112 21.26 9.39 16.84
N THR A 113 20.28 8.75 17.48
CA THR A 113 18.85 8.98 17.24
C THR A 113 18.07 9.12 18.55
N ARG A 114 16.88 9.72 18.48
CA ARG A 114 15.99 9.96 19.65
C ARG A 114 15.14 8.74 20.04
N GLU A 115 15.61 7.52 19.82
CA GLU A 115 14.78 6.35 20.13
C GLU A 115 14.54 6.19 21.64
N HIS A 116 13.27 6.32 22.04
CA HIS A 116 12.74 5.80 23.30
C HIS A 116 12.19 4.37 23.17
N ILE A 117 12.30 3.72 22.00
CA ILE A 117 11.90 2.33 21.81
C ILE A 117 13.16 1.46 21.91
N ALA A 118 13.39 0.94 23.12
CA ALA A 118 14.49 0.04 23.42
C ALA A 118 14.58 -1.09 22.37
N ILE A 119 15.82 -1.37 21.96
CA ILE A 119 16.51 -2.59 21.44
C ILE A 119 15.66 -3.88 21.23
N SER A 120 14.57 -4.07 21.97
CA SER A 120 13.50 -5.04 21.72
C SER A 120 12.84 -4.97 20.32
N SER A 121 12.98 -3.86 19.58
CA SER A 121 12.37 -3.61 18.26
C SER A 121 12.95 -4.46 17.11
N LEU A 122 14.08 -5.13 17.31
CA LEU A 122 14.67 -6.10 16.37
C LEU A 122 14.05 -7.52 16.48
N GLY A 123 13.14 -7.73 17.43
CA GLY A 123 12.43 -9.00 17.56
C GLY A 123 11.63 -9.32 16.30
N PHE A 124 11.64 -10.59 15.87
CA PHE A 124 10.86 -11.11 14.75
C PHE A 124 9.38 -10.68 14.80
N SER A 125 8.82 -10.52 16.01
CA SER A 125 7.46 -10.03 16.25
C SER A 125 7.20 -8.62 15.71
N TYR A 126 8.15 -7.68 15.83
CA TYR A 126 7.97 -6.30 15.36
C TYR A 126 8.09 -6.18 13.84
N ILE A 127 8.99 -6.97 13.23
CA ILE A 127 9.10 -7.08 11.78
C ILE A 127 7.81 -7.65 11.19
N LEU A 128 7.23 -8.67 11.83
CA LEU A 128 5.94 -9.24 11.44
C LEU A 128 4.79 -8.24 11.59
N LEU A 129 4.72 -7.54 12.73
CA LEU A 129 3.68 -6.54 12.97
C LEU A 129 3.77 -5.41 11.95
N GLY A 130 4.97 -4.96 11.63
CA GLY A 130 5.23 -3.97 10.59
C GLY A 130 4.89 -4.46 9.18
N PHE A 131 5.21 -5.71 8.84
CA PHE A 131 4.80 -6.34 7.57
C PHE A 131 3.27 -6.37 7.42
N ILE A 132 2.55 -6.70 8.49
CA ILE A 132 1.09 -6.79 8.46
C ILE A 132 0.46 -5.40 8.41
N GLY A 133 1.00 -4.44 9.17
CA GLY A 133 0.64 -3.03 9.05
C GLY A 133 0.86 -2.49 7.64
N ALA A 134 2.01 -2.80 7.04
CA ALA A 134 2.35 -2.49 5.66
C ALA A 134 1.36 -3.12 4.66
N LEU A 135 1.04 -4.41 4.80
CA LEU A 135 0.11 -5.11 3.92
C LEU A 135 -1.31 -4.52 4.01
N THR A 136 -1.77 -4.24 5.22
CA THR A 136 -3.12 -3.68 5.44
C THR A 136 -3.25 -2.28 4.84
N ILE A 137 -2.30 -1.38 5.07
CA ILE A 137 -2.38 -0.04 4.47
C ILE A 137 -2.27 -0.09 2.95
N TYR A 138 -1.37 -0.95 2.43
CA TYR A 138 -1.20 -1.12 0.99
C TYR A 138 -2.45 -1.68 0.33
N THR A 139 -3.11 -2.65 0.97
CA THR A 139 -4.35 -3.25 0.45
C THR A 139 -5.51 -2.28 0.40
N LEU A 140 -5.66 -1.43 1.42
CA LEU A 140 -6.64 -0.36 1.39
C LEU A 140 -6.31 0.60 0.22
N ILE A 141 -5.13 1.18 0.18
CA ILE A 141 -4.83 2.26 -0.80
C ILE A 141 -4.81 1.76 -2.25
N VAL A 142 -4.36 0.52 -2.49
CA VAL A 142 -4.15 -0.01 -3.84
C VAL A 142 -5.28 -0.96 -4.22
N PHE A 143 -5.41 -2.08 -3.51
CA PHE A 143 -6.27 -3.16 -3.96
C PHE A 143 -7.76 -2.85 -3.81
N VAL A 144 -8.20 -2.10 -2.82
CA VAL A 144 -9.61 -1.64 -2.78
C VAL A 144 -9.92 -0.65 -3.91
N ASN A 145 -8.93 0.15 -4.33
CA ASN A 145 -9.11 1.15 -5.38
C ASN A 145 -9.22 0.53 -6.79
N PHE A 146 -8.47 -0.53 -7.07
CA PHE A 146 -8.36 -1.11 -8.42
C PHE A 146 -9.69 -1.40 -9.12
N PRO A 147 -10.66 -2.11 -8.51
CA PRO A 147 -11.92 -2.43 -9.18
C PRO A 147 -12.70 -1.17 -9.56
N ILE A 148 -12.67 -0.16 -8.69
CA ILE A 148 -13.40 1.09 -8.88
C ILE A 148 -12.70 1.92 -9.96
N SER A 149 -11.36 1.99 -9.94
CA SER A 149 -10.58 2.63 -11.01
C SER A 149 -10.81 2.00 -12.37
N PHE A 150 -10.91 0.66 -12.45
CA PHE A 150 -11.25 -0.01 -13.71
C PHE A 150 -12.68 0.27 -14.16
N LYS A 151 -13.63 0.40 -13.23
CA LYS A 151 -15.04 0.67 -13.52
C LYS A 151 -15.29 2.10 -13.97
N GLU A 152 -14.94 3.09 -13.14
CA GLU A 152 -15.37 4.49 -13.27
C GLU A 152 -14.30 5.41 -13.88
N GLY A 153 -13.10 4.90 -14.13
CA GLY A 153 -11.91 5.73 -14.36
C GLY A 153 -11.18 5.99 -13.05
N HIS A 154 -9.88 6.22 -13.13
CA HIS A 154 -9.03 6.23 -11.94
C HIS A 154 -9.20 7.50 -11.09
N ALA A 155 -9.35 8.67 -11.71
CA ALA A 155 -9.61 9.92 -11.00
C ALA A 155 -10.87 9.82 -10.13
N LYS A 156 -11.97 9.33 -10.71
CA LYS A 156 -13.24 9.11 -9.98
C LYS A 156 -13.13 7.98 -8.97
N GLY A 157 -12.48 6.87 -9.33
CA GLY A 157 -12.33 5.71 -8.44
C GLY A 157 -11.54 6.03 -7.16
N LYS A 158 -10.47 6.80 -7.28
CA LYS A 158 -9.68 7.30 -6.14
C LYS A 158 -10.50 8.21 -5.22
N GLN A 159 -11.30 9.12 -5.77
CA GLN A 159 -12.15 10.00 -4.97
C GLN A 159 -13.23 9.21 -4.22
N LEU A 160 -13.87 8.25 -4.89
CA LEU A 160 -14.89 7.39 -4.29
C LEU A 160 -14.33 6.50 -3.18
N THR A 161 -13.14 5.93 -3.36
CA THR A 161 -12.49 5.14 -2.29
C THR A 161 -12.16 5.98 -1.08
N TYR A 162 -11.62 7.18 -1.27
CA TYR A 162 -11.27 8.06 -0.14
C TYR A 162 -12.51 8.56 0.60
N LEU A 163 -13.58 8.87 -0.13
CA LEU A 163 -14.87 9.21 0.48
C LEU A 163 -15.44 8.04 1.28
N ALA A 164 -15.36 6.81 0.76
CA ALA A 164 -15.78 5.62 1.49
C ALA A 164 -14.98 5.41 2.78
N TYR A 165 -13.66 5.65 2.76
CA TYR A 165 -12.84 5.60 3.98
C TYR A 165 -13.23 6.67 4.98
N PHE A 166 -13.45 7.90 4.52
CA PHE A 166 -13.87 8.99 5.39
C PHE A 166 -15.18 8.66 6.11
N VAL A 167 -16.18 8.17 5.37
CA VAL A 167 -17.47 7.73 5.95
C VAL A 167 -17.27 6.58 6.92
N PHE A 168 -16.46 5.58 6.57
CA PHE A 168 -16.16 4.44 7.44
C PHE A 168 -15.53 4.88 8.77
N PHE A 169 -14.55 5.80 8.74
CA PHE A 169 -13.91 6.31 9.95
C PHE A 169 -14.87 7.10 10.84
N ILE A 170 -15.77 7.90 10.25
CA ILE A 170 -16.80 8.62 11.02
C ILE A 170 -17.72 7.61 11.72
N LEU A 171 -18.27 6.65 10.99
CA LEU A 171 -19.16 5.63 11.55
C LEU A 171 -18.48 4.83 12.65
N TYR A 172 -17.23 4.42 12.43
CA TYR A 172 -16.42 3.74 13.44
C TYR A 172 -16.28 4.57 14.73
N SER A 173 -15.95 5.87 14.60
CA SER A 173 -15.80 6.77 15.74
C SER A 173 -17.10 6.97 16.52
N MET A 174 -18.25 6.99 15.83
CA MET A 174 -19.56 7.10 16.47
C MET A 174 -19.91 5.83 17.25
N ILE A 175 -19.69 4.66 16.64
CA ILE A 175 -19.95 3.35 17.28
C ILE A 175 -19.10 3.20 18.54
N GLN A 176 -17.81 3.55 18.52
CA GLN A 176 -16.96 3.46 19.70
C GLN A 176 -17.50 4.31 20.87
N LYS A 177 -17.95 5.53 20.58
CA LYS A 177 -18.52 6.43 21.61
C LYS A 177 -19.83 5.89 22.18
N ILE A 178 -20.72 5.38 21.33
CA ILE A 178 -22.03 4.87 21.73
C ILE A 178 -21.90 3.64 22.64
N PHE A 179 -21.07 2.68 22.24
CA PHE A 179 -20.95 1.41 22.96
C PHE A 179 -19.87 1.42 24.05
N LYS A 180 -19.20 2.57 24.30
CA LYS A 180 -18.05 2.70 25.22
C LYS A 180 -17.01 1.58 25.01
N LEU A 181 -16.81 1.21 23.76
CA LEU A 181 -15.94 0.11 23.40
C LEU A 181 -14.50 0.61 23.31
N ASN A 182 -13.65 0.23 24.28
CA ASN A 182 -12.20 0.35 24.15
C ASN A 182 -11.64 -0.77 23.27
N LEU A 183 -12.18 -0.91 22.06
CA LEU A 183 -11.78 -1.92 21.08
C LEU A 183 -10.28 -1.84 20.82
N ILE A 184 -9.73 -0.63 20.68
CA ILE A 184 -8.31 -0.42 20.39
C ILE A 184 -7.41 -0.99 21.49
N GLU A 185 -7.70 -0.73 22.78
CA GLU A 185 -6.89 -1.26 23.89
C GLU A 185 -7.02 -2.78 24.03
N ASN A 186 -8.22 -3.33 23.84
CA ASN A 186 -8.43 -4.78 23.92
C ASN A 186 -7.80 -5.51 22.72
N ILE A 187 -7.76 -4.85 21.56
CA ILE A 187 -7.07 -5.34 20.37
C ILE A 187 -5.56 -5.36 20.62
N LEU A 188 -4.96 -4.27 21.11
CA LEU A 188 -3.51 -4.21 21.33
C LEU A 188 -2.97 -5.26 22.33
N LYS A 189 -3.81 -5.89 23.15
CA LYS A 189 -3.44 -6.97 24.09
C LYS A 189 -3.19 -8.33 23.44
N MET A 190 -3.61 -8.58 22.19
CA MET A 190 -3.45 -9.89 21.51
C MET A 190 -2.79 -9.75 20.12
N PRO A 191 -1.55 -9.26 20.03
CA PRO A 191 -0.93 -8.82 18.77
C PRO A 191 -0.86 -9.94 17.70
N LEU A 192 -0.65 -11.20 18.10
CA LEU A 192 -0.58 -12.34 17.18
C LEU A 192 -1.92 -12.68 16.52
N VAL A 193 -3.02 -12.69 17.28
CA VAL A 193 -4.36 -13.03 16.75
C VAL A 193 -4.79 -11.96 15.74
N ILE A 194 -4.54 -10.70 16.06
CA ILE A 194 -4.91 -9.57 15.21
C ILE A 194 -4.07 -9.52 13.95
N SER A 195 -2.78 -9.80 14.08
CA SER A 195 -1.87 -9.99 12.96
C SER A 195 -2.42 -11.01 11.95
N LEU A 196 -2.88 -12.16 12.43
CA LEU A 196 -3.51 -13.19 11.58
C LEU A 196 -4.82 -12.73 10.96
N VAL A 197 -5.71 -12.08 11.73
CA VAL A 197 -6.98 -11.56 11.22
C VAL A 197 -6.76 -10.55 10.09
N PHE A 198 -5.83 -9.61 10.27
CA PHE A 198 -5.51 -8.61 9.26
C PHE A 198 -4.85 -9.21 8.01
N LEU A 199 -4.05 -10.25 8.16
CA LEU A 199 -3.46 -10.98 7.05
C LEU A 199 -4.53 -11.71 6.23
N ILE A 200 -5.46 -12.40 6.90
CA ILE A 200 -6.60 -13.07 6.26
C ILE A 200 -7.47 -12.05 5.54
N PHE A 201 -7.83 -10.96 6.22
CA PHE A 201 -8.61 -9.87 5.64
C PHE A 201 -7.94 -9.30 4.38
N SER A 202 -6.66 -8.95 4.47
CA SER A 202 -5.86 -8.44 3.34
C SER A 202 -5.88 -9.40 2.16
N SER A 203 -5.70 -10.70 2.42
CA SER A 203 -5.69 -11.74 1.39
C SER A 203 -7.05 -11.87 0.70
N LEU A 204 -8.14 -11.85 1.46
CA LEU A 204 -9.51 -11.89 0.93
C LEU A 204 -9.83 -10.65 0.09
N VAL A 205 -9.41 -9.47 0.53
CA VAL A 205 -9.61 -8.21 -0.21
C VAL A 205 -8.87 -8.25 -1.54
N ILE A 206 -7.62 -8.73 -1.58
CA ILE A 206 -6.85 -8.83 -2.83
C ILE A 206 -7.54 -9.77 -3.82
N LEU A 207 -7.95 -10.96 -3.36
CA LEU A 207 -8.62 -11.95 -4.20
C LEU A 207 -9.96 -11.42 -4.73
N GLY A 208 -10.80 -10.89 -3.83
CA GLY A 208 -12.09 -10.29 -4.21
C GLY A 208 -11.92 -9.12 -5.18
N SER A 209 -10.92 -8.27 -4.93
CA SER A 209 -10.59 -7.15 -5.80
C SER A 209 -10.18 -7.60 -7.20
N TYR A 210 -9.37 -8.65 -7.34
CA TYR A 210 -8.96 -9.17 -8.64
C TYR A 210 -10.16 -9.65 -9.47
N PHE A 211 -11.07 -10.41 -8.87
CA PHE A 211 -12.28 -10.88 -9.56
C PHE A 211 -13.22 -9.74 -9.94
N LEU A 212 -13.42 -8.76 -9.05
CA LEU A 212 -14.23 -7.57 -9.33
C LEU A 212 -13.61 -6.72 -10.45
N SER A 213 -12.28 -6.56 -10.45
CA SER A 213 -11.56 -5.83 -11.49
C SER A 213 -11.79 -6.46 -12.87
N ILE A 214 -11.69 -7.80 -12.97
CA ILE A 214 -12.01 -8.53 -14.21
C ILE A 214 -13.46 -8.30 -14.62
N LYS A 215 -14.40 -8.44 -13.69
CA LYS A 215 -15.83 -8.29 -13.96
C LYS A 215 -16.16 -6.89 -14.50
N TYR A 216 -15.58 -5.85 -13.92
CA TYR A 216 -15.84 -4.47 -14.33
C TYR A 216 -15.14 -4.11 -15.64
N PHE A 217 -13.88 -4.51 -15.80
CA PHE A 217 -13.13 -4.14 -17.00
C PHE A 217 -13.61 -4.88 -18.26
N ILE A 218 -14.12 -6.11 -18.15
CA ILE A 218 -14.69 -6.83 -19.31
C ILE A 218 -15.96 -6.14 -19.82
N LYS A 219 -16.79 -5.62 -18.91
CA LYS A 219 -18.06 -4.96 -19.25
C LYS A 219 -17.90 -3.51 -19.71
N LYS A 220 -16.68 -2.97 -19.68
CA LYS A 220 -16.43 -1.57 -20.02
C LYS A 220 -16.46 -1.39 -21.53
N GLU A 221 -17.45 -0.66 -22.02
CA GLU A 221 -17.48 -0.17 -23.40
C GLU A 221 -16.55 1.06 -23.48
N PHE A 222 -15.70 1.08 -24.51
CA PHE A 222 -14.76 2.18 -24.81
C PHE A 222 -15.19 2.82 -26.12
#